data_AF-L9WLZ0-F1
#
_entry.id   AF-L9WLZ0-F1
#
_cell.length_a   1.000
_cell.length_b   1.000
_cell.length_c   1.000
_cell.angle_alpha   90.00
_cell.angle_beta   90.00
_cell.angle_gamma   90.00
#
_symmetry.space_group_name_H-M   'P 1'
#
loop_
_entity.id
_entity.type
_entity.pdbx_description
1 polymer ?
#
loop_
_entity_poly.entity_id
_entity_poly.type
_entity_poly.pdbx_seq_one_letter_code
_entity_poly.pdbx_strand_id
1 'polypeptide(L)'
;MRDRGRTPADGWAEDFSYGYYRTLLHALRAAFELRTLSERLPGGRDGERTAFLRHDVDVCLERAVELAEIEHELGVRSTYMVLPDTPLYNLEENRDVLHHLCELGHEIGLHCDLGPAANGAEPTDGGLTAAEHRRITDGRRRLAALDLRPVRSVSFHRPAGRVLGGPRRIDGM
;
A
#
# COMPACT_ATOMS: atom_id res chain seq x y z
N MET A 1 38.61 26.25 -7.47
CA MET A 1 37.17 26.03 -7.73
C MET A 1 36.75 24.90 -6.81
N ARG A 2 36.08 25.21 -5.69
CA ARG A 2 35.77 24.21 -4.65
C ARG A 2 34.58 23.39 -5.12
N ASP A 3 34.82 22.11 -5.35
CA ASP A 3 33.82 21.07 -5.47
C ASP A 3 32.96 21.10 -4.19
N ARG A 4 31.74 21.61 -4.33
CA ARG A 4 30.75 21.58 -3.25
C ARG A 4 30.14 20.19 -3.30
N GLY A 5 30.70 19.29 -2.48
CA GLY A 5 30.22 17.93 -2.30
C GLY A 5 28.71 17.91 -2.14
N ARG A 6 28.07 17.17 -3.04
CA ARG A 6 26.65 16.83 -2.96
C ARG A 6 26.46 16.00 -1.69
N THR A 7 25.70 16.51 -0.74
CA THR A 7 25.24 15.74 0.41
C THR A 7 24.37 14.58 -0.10
N PRO A 8 24.60 13.32 0.32
CA PRO A 8 23.84 12.15 -0.17
C PRO A 8 22.32 12.24 0.07
N ALA A 9 21.89 13.13 0.97
CA ALA A 9 20.51 13.30 1.38
C ALA A 9 19.64 14.11 0.40
N ASP A 10 20.21 14.77 -0.61
CA ASP A 10 19.42 15.62 -1.54
C ASP A 10 19.05 14.90 -2.84
N GLY A 11 19.68 13.77 -3.17
CA GLY A 11 19.54 13.14 -4.49
C GLY A 11 18.28 12.28 -4.72
N TRP A 12 17.65 11.78 -3.66
CA TRP A 12 16.53 10.82 -3.77
C TRP A 12 15.16 11.48 -3.91
N ALA A 13 15.00 12.71 -3.41
CA ALA A 13 13.77 13.50 -3.55
C ALA A 13 13.71 14.33 -4.84
N GLU A 14 14.74 14.26 -5.68
CA GLU A 14 14.86 15.02 -6.93
C GLU A 14 14.59 14.18 -8.17
N ASP A 15 14.60 12.84 -8.06
CA ASP A 15 14.45 11.90 -9.18
C ASP A 15 13.33 10.89 -8.91
N PHE A 16 12.17 11.15 -9.52
CA PHE A 16 11.00 10.26 -9.47
C PHE A 16 10.84 9.43 -10.76
N SER A 17 11.93 9.19 -11.49
CA SER A 17 11.90 8.39 -12.72
C SER A 17 11.86 6.89 -12.44
N TYR A 18 11.39 6.12 -13.42
CA TYR A 18 11.47 4.65 -13.39
C TYR A 18 12.91 4.12 -13.38
N GLY A 19 13.88 4.88 -13.90
CA GLY A 19 15.30 4.51 -13.85
C GLY A 19 15.84 4.56 -12.42
N TYR A 20 15.52 5.63 -11.69
CA TYR A 20 15.89 5.73 -10.29
C TYR A 20 15.13 4.73 -9.42
N TYR A 21 13.85 4.50 -9.70
CA TYR A 21 13.07 3.47 -9.03
C TYR A 21 13.73 2.08 -9.12
N ARG A 22 14.18 1.66 -10.31
CA ARG A 22 14.96 0.41 -10.49
C ARG A 22 16.22 0.37 -9.62
N THR A 23 16.92 1.51 -9.50
CA THR A 23 18.12 1.62 -8.64
C THR A 23 17.76 1.37 -7.17
N LEU A 24 16.66 1.94 -6.68
CA LEU A 24 16.15 1.71 -5.32
C LEU A 24 15.79 0.24 -5.10
N LEU A 25 15.10 -0.39 -6.06
CA LEU A 25 14.74 -1.80 -5.98
C LEU A 25 15.97 -2.72 -5.90
N HIS A 26 17.01 -2.45 -6.69
CA HIS A 26 18.27 -3.20 -6.61
C HIS A 26 18.95 -3.06 -5.25
N ALA A 27 19.01 -1.84 -4.71
CA ALA A 27 19.59 -1.59 -3.39
C ALA A 27 18.80 -2.31 -2.28
N LEU A 28 17.47 -2.28 -2.34
CA LEU A 28 16.60 -2.96 -1.39
C LEU A 28 16.79 -4.48 -1.44
N ARG A 29 16.78 -5.09 -2.63
CA ARG A 29 16.99 -6.54 -2.79
C ARG A 29 18.36 -7.02 -2.32
N ALA A 30 19.39 -6.17 -2.38
CA ALA A 30 20.72 -6.52 -1.89
C ALA A 30 20.80 -6.56 -0.35
N ALA A 31 19.91 -5.84 0.34
CA ALA A 31 19.97 -5.67 1.80
C ALA A 31 18.83 -6.37 2.55
N PHE A 32 17.70 -6.61 1.87
CA PHE A 32 16.45 -7.09 2.45
C PHE A 32 15.79 -8.18 1.61
N GLU A 33 15.11 -9.10 2.28
CA GLU A 33 14.07 -9.90 1.64
C GLU A 33 12.81 -9.05 1.47
N LEU A 34 12.31 -8.97 0.24
CA LEU A 34 11.12 -8.20 -0.08
C LEU A 34 9.88 -9.08 -0.02
N ARG A 35 8.91 -8.67 0.80
CA ARG A 35 7.64 -9.35 1.00
C ARG A 35 6.47 -8.38 0.89
N THR A 36 5.30 -8.93 0.60
CA THR A 36 4.03 -8.20 0.67
C THR A 36 3.58 -8.04 2.12
N LEU A 37 2.69 -7.07 2.40
CA LEU A 37 2.24 -6.80 3.76
C LEU A 37 1.49 -7.99 4.37
N SER A 38 0.74 -8.73 3.56
CA SER A 38 0.03 -9.95 3.97
C SER A 38 0.95 -11.12 4.38
N GLU A 39 2.23 -11.07 4.01
CA GLU A 39 3.24 -12.07 4.38
C GLU A 39 3.98 -11.72 5.68
N ARG A 40 3.58 -10.62 6.35
CA ARG A 40 4.14 -10.26 7.65
C ARG A 40 3.83 -11.35 8.69
N LEU A 41 4.88 -11.97 9.21
CA LEU A 41 4.78 -12.96 10.30
C LEU A 41 4.85 -12.27 11.68
N PRO A 42 3.99 -12.64 12.65
CA PRO A 42 4.17 -12.26 14.04
C PRO A 42 5.45 -12.87 14.61
N GLY A 43 6.29 -12.07 15.29
CA GLY A 43 7.53 -12.56 15.90
C GLY A 43 8.58 -12.97 14.88
N GLY A 44 8.93 -12.04 13.96
CA GLY A 44 9.81 -12.27 12.81
C GLY A 44 11.02 -13.17 13.06
N ARG A 45 11.49 -13.84 12.01
CA ARG A 45 12.63 -14.75 12.11
C ARG A 45 13.87 -13.96 12.51
N ASP A 46 14.49 -14.32 13.64
CA ASP A 46 15.72 -13.69 14.11
C ASP A 46 16.78 -13.71 12.99
N GLY A 47 17.33 -12.54 12.67
CA GLY A 47 18.40 -12.36 11.68
C GLY A 47 17.97 -12.04 10.24
N GLU A 48 16.69 -12.17 9.89
CA GLU A 48 16.20 -11.91 8.52
C GLU A 48 15.76 -10.43 8.38
N ARG A 49 16.53 -9.63 7.63
CA ARG A 49 16.15 -8.26 7.31
C ARG A 49 15.05 -8.28 6.25
N THR A 50 13.80 -8.04 6.65
CA THR A 50 12.67 -7.95 5.73
C THR A 50 12.32 -6.49 5.45
N ALA A 51 11.97 -6.17 4.21
CA ALA A 51 11.34 -4.91 3.85
C ALA A 51 10.02 -5.18 3.11
N PHE A 52 9.06 -4.27 3.30
CA PHE A 52 7.74 -4.33 2.69
C PHE A 52 7.57 -3.13 1.78
N LEU A 53 7.40 -3.40 0.49
CA LEU A 53 7.19 -2.34 -0.49
C LEU A 53 5.69 -2.13 -0.71
N ARG A 54 5.28 -0.87 -0.72
CA ARG A 54 3.89 -0.45 -0.70
C ARG A 54 3.70 0.76 -1.59
N HIS A 55 2.61 0.76 -2.34
CA HIS A 55 2.16 1.89 -3.15
C HIS A 55 0.72 2.24 -2.79
N ASP A 56 0.47 3.52 -2.53
CA ASP A 56 -0.89 4.04 -2.45
C ASP A 56 -1.33 4.47 -3.85
N VAL A 57 -2.40 3.87 -4.37
CA VAL A 57 -2.90 4.12 -5.72
C VAL A 57 -4.04 5.13 -5.65
N ASP A 58 -3.68 6.41 -5.55
CA ASP A 58 -4.67 7.48 -5.37
C ASP A 58 -5.33 7.92 -6.68
N VAL A 59 -4.57 7.90 -7.79
CA VAL A 59 -4.94 8.63 -9.02
C VAL A 59 -5.15 7.73 -10.24
N CYS A 60 -4.25 6.79 -10.53
CA CYS A 60 -4.24 6.07 -11.81
C CYS A 60 -3.74 4.63 -11.63
N LEU A 61 -4.57 3.67 -12.00
CA LEU A 61 -4.28 2.24 -11.87
C LEU A 61 -3.31 1.76 -12.96
N GLU A 62 -3.34 2.36 -14.15
CA GLU A 62 -2.45 2.03 -15.26
C GLU A 62 -1.00 2.40 -14.93
N ARG A 63 -0.76 3.55 -14.27
CA ARG A 63 0.58 3.91 -13.77
C ARG A 63 1.04 2.99 -12.64
N ALA A 64 0.13 2.44 -11.87
CA ALA A 64 0.46 1.42 -10.88
C ALA A 64 0.90 0.11 -11.55
N VAL A 65 0.27 -0.28 -12.67
CA VAL A 65 0.72 -1.41 -13.49
C VAL A 65 2.12 -1.18 -14.06
N GLU A 66 2.43 0.01 -14.57
CA GLU A 66 3.79 0.30 -15.08
C GLU A 66 4.87 0.08 -13.99
N LEU A 67 4.59 0.43 -12.72
CA LEU A 67 5.49 0.12 -11.60
C LEU A 67 5.55 -1.39 -11.29
N ALA A 68 4.39 -2.06 -11.34
CA ALA A 68 4.27 -3.49 -11.05
C ALA A 68 5.03 -4.35 -12.07
N GLU A 69 4.99 -4.00 -13.34
CA GLU A 69 5.77 -4.67 -14.38
C GLU A 69 7.27 -4.57 -14.11
N ILE A 70 7.77 -3.38 -13.74
CA ILE A 70 9.17 -3.16 -13.36
C ILE A 70 9.57 -4.05 -12.17
N GLU A 71 8.69 -4.12 -11.16
CA GLU A 71 8.92 -4.95 -9.98
C GLU A 71 8.96 -6.43 -10.34
N HIS A 72 8.00 -6.88 -11.16
CA HIS A 72 7.91 -8.26 -11.63
C HIS A 72 9.15 -8.66 -12.43
N GLU A 73 9.60 -7.83 -13.37
CA GLU A 73 10.86 -8.01 -14.13
C GLU A 73 12.06 -8.22 -13.19
N LEU A 74 12.06 -7.52 -12.05
CA LEU A 74 13.09 -7.59 -11.04
C LEU A 74 12.79 -8.62 -9.94
N GLY A 75 11.78 -9.49 -10.09
CA GLY A 75 11.42 -10.50 -9.10
C GLY A 75 11.03 -9.93 -7.73
N VAL A 76 10.50 -8.70 -7.69
CA VAL A 76 10.02 -8.01 -6.49
C VAL A 76 8.50 -8.15 -6.39
N ARG A 77 8.01 -8.38 -5.17
CA ARG A 77 6.57 -8.37 -4.87
C ARG A 77 6.24 -7.26 -3.89
N SER A 78 5.42 -6.31 -4.33
CA SER A 78 4.89 -5.21 -3.52
C SER A 78 3.41 -5.35 -3.20
N THR A 79 2.91 -4.45 -2.36
CA THR A 79 1.49 -4.29 -2.04
C THR A 79 0.95 -2.99 -2.64
N TYR A 80 -0.08 -3.09 -3.47
CA TYR A 80 -0.78 -1.94 -4.07
C TYR A 80 -2.07 -1.70 -3.30
N MET A 81 -2.14 -0.56 -2.63
CA MET A 81 -3.29 -0.15 -1.83
C MET A 81 -4.25 0.61 -2.73
N VAL A 82 -5.36 -0.05 -3.07
CA VAL A 82 -6.38 0.47 -3.98
C VAL A 82 -7.46 1.17 -3.17
N LEU A 83 -7.87 2.36 -3.61
CA LEU A 83 -8.87 3.22 -3.00
C LEU A 83 -10.23 3.05 -3.70
N PRO A 84 -11.19 2.29 -3.16
CA PRO A 84 -12.48 2.08 -3.80
C PRO A 84 -13.33 3.36 -3.86
N ASP A 85 -13.21 4.19 -2.82
CA ASP A 85 -14.04 5.38 -2.60
C ASP A 85 -13.35 6.64 -3.16
N THR A 86 -13.03 6.64 -4.45
CA THR A 86 -12.42 7.77 -5.16
C THR A 86 -13.22 8.15 -6.42
N PRO A 87 -13.30 9.44 -6.79
CA PRO A 87 -13.85 9.85 -8.06
C PRO A 87 -12.86 9.70 -9.23
N LEU A 88 -11.60 9.35 -8.96
CA LEU A 88 -10.52 9.38 -9.97
C LEU A 88 -10.45 8.13 -10.84
N TYR A 89 -10.99 7.00 -10.37
CA TYR A 89 -11.12 5.78 -11.15
C TYR A 89 -12.26 4.90 -10.64
N ASN A 90 -12.74 4.01 -11.50
CA ASN A 90 -13.80 3.05 -11.19
C ASN A 90 -13.23 1.62 -11.13
N LEU A 91 -13.53 0.89 -10.05
CA LEU A 91 -13.03 -0.47 -9.84
C LEU A 91 -13.49 -1.48 -10.89
N GLU A 92 -14.75 -1.42 -11.31
CA GLU A 92 -15.31 -2.37 -12.28
C GLU A 92 -14.76 -2.12 -13.68
N GLU A 93 -14.63 -0.85 -14.06
CA GLU A 93 -14.01 -0.47 -15.34
C GLU A 93 -12.52 -0.84 -15.41
N ASN A 94 -11.86 -0.91 -14.25
CA ASN A 94 -10.44 -1.27 -14.11
C ASN A 94 -10.22 -2.70 -13.59
N ARG A 95 -11.25 -3.56 -13.68
CA ARG A 95 -11.18 -4.95 -13.20
C ARG A 95 -9.98 -5.69 -13.78
N ASP A 96 -9.78 -5.60 -15.10
CA ASP A 96 -8.68 -6.30 -15.78
C ASP A 96 -7.30 -5.79 -15.34
N VAL A 97 -7.16 -4.48 -15.11
CA VAL A 97 -5.94 -3.85 -14.59
C VAL A 97 -5.60 -4.39 -13.19
N LEU A 98 -6.61 -4.54 -12.33
CA LEU A 98 -6.46 -5.08 -10.97
C LEU A 98 -6.14 -6.58 -10.95
N HIS A 99 -6.73 -7.35 -11.87
CA HIS A 99 -6.34 -8.76 -12.08
C HIS A 99 -4.90 -8.86 -12.55
N HIS A 100 -4.49 -8.01 -13.48
CA HIS A 100 -3.13 -8.01 -14.00
C HIS A 100 -2.08 -7.75 -12.90
N LEU A 101 -2.33 -6.80 -11.99
CA LEU A 101 -1.49 -6.60 -10.81
C LEU A 101 -1.36 -7.89 -9.96
N CYS A 102 -2.45 -8.65 -9.80
CA CYS A 102 -2.40 -9.92 -9.08
C CYS A 102 -1.60 -10.99 -9.84
N GLU A 103 -1.76 -11.09 -11.16
CA GLU A 103 -1.03 -12.02 -12.04
C GLU A 103 0.48 -11.78 -12.01
N LEU A 104 0.90 -10.51 -11.96
CA LEU A 104 2.29 -10.11 -11.75
C LEU A 104 2.84 -10.50 -10.36
N GLY A 105 1.98 -11.00 -9.46
CA GLY A 105 2.37 -11.54 -8.17
C GLY A 105 2.21 -10.57 -6.99
N HIS A 106 1.62 -9.39 -7.21
CA HIS A 106 1.46 -8.35 -6.19
C HIS A 106 0.22 -8.51 -5.32
N GLU A 107 0.30 -8.05 -4.08
CA GLU A 107 -0.86 -7.97 -3.20
C GLU A 107 -1.71 -6.74 -3.55
N ILE A 108 -3.03 -6.92 -3.60
CA ILE A 108 -4.00 -5.82 -3.57
C ILE A 108 -4.50 -5.64 -2.14
N GLY A 109 -4.20 -4.48 -1.55
CA GLY A 109 -4.68 -4.06 -0.24
C GLY A 109 -5.76 -2.97 -0.35
N LEU A 110 -6.49 -2.74 0.74
CA LEU A 110 -7.47 -1.66 0.81
C LEU A 110 -6.80 -0.35 1.26
N HIS A 111 -6.76 0.66 0.40
CA HIS A 111 -6.56 2.05 0.79
C HIS A 111 -7.92 2.62 1.20
N CYS A 112 -8.13 2.87 2.49
CA CYS A 112 -9.43 3.27 3.01
C CYS A 112 -9.42 4.75 3.37
N ASP A 113 -10.33 5.52 2.76
CA ASP A 113 -10.65 6.84 3.27
C ASP A 113 -11.63 6.71 4.43
N LEU A 114 -11.17 7.05 5.63
CA LEU A 114 -12.01 7.04 6.83
C LEU A 114 -13.01 8.21 6.83
N GLY A 115 -12.95 9.09 5.84
CA GLY A 115 -13.73 10.32 5.75
C GLY A 115 -13.28 11.36 6.78
N PRO A 116 -13.96 12.51 6.82
CA PRO A 116 -13.78 13.42 7.94
C PRO A 116 -14.08 12.67 9.24
N ALA A 117 -13.19 12.82 10.22
CA ALA A 117 -13.46 12.33 11.56
C ALA A 117 -14.83 12.88 11.97
N ALA A 118 -15.77 11.99 12.29
CA ALA A 118 -17.04 12.41 12.85
C ALA A 118 -16.72 13.05 14.20
N ASN A 119 -16.65 14.37 14.23
CA ASN A 119 -16.44 15.13 15.47
C ASN A 119 -17.49 14.66 16.49
N GLY A 120 -17.04 14.09 17.61
CA GLY A 120 -17.90 13.62 18.70
C GLY A 120 -18.35 12.16 18.65
N ALA A 121 -17.93 11.35 17.66
CA ALA A 121 -18.15 9.90 17.72
C ALA A 121 -17.10 9.22 18.61
N GLU A 122 -17.55 8.57 19.67
CA GLU A 122 -16.67 7.83 20.57
C GLU A 122 -16.04 6.63 19.84
N PRO A 123 -14.70 6.51 19.83
CA PRO A 123 -14.01 5.33 19.32
C PRO A 123 -14.41 4.08 20.12
N THR A 124 -14.45 2.93 19.45
CA THR A 124 -14.50 1.64 20.14
C THR A 124 -13.15 1.34 20.80
N ASP A 125 -13.06 0.24 21.58
CA ASP A 125 -11.83 -0.24 22.21
C ASP A 125 -10.66 -0.42 21.18
N GLY A 126 -10.99 -0.63 19.90
CA GLY A 126 -10.03 -0.73 18.80
C GLY A 126 -9.47 0.60 18.28
N GLY A 127 -9.98 1.74 18.73
CA GLY A 127 -9.57 3.09 18.27
C GLY A 127 -10.30 3.58 17.01
N LEU A 128 -11.18 2.77 16.42
CA LEU A 128 -12.04 3.12 15.29
C LEU A 128 -13.49 3.29 15.76
N THR A 129 -14.21 4.22 15.16
CA THR A 129 -15.66 4.39 15.34
C THR A 129 -16.43 3.35 14.55
N ALA A 130 -17.70 3.10 14.91
CA ALA A 130 -18.57 2.18 14.16
C ALA A 130 -18.73 2.59 12.68
N ALA A 131 -18.67 3.89 12.36
CA ALA A 131 -18.72 4.38 10.99
C ALA A 131 -17.46 4.03 10.20
N GLU A 132 -16.28 4.13 10.82
CA GLU A 132 -15.01 3.75 10.21
C GLU A 132 -14.91 2.24 9.99
N HIS A 133 -15.36 1.43 10.95
CA HIS A 133 -15.47 -0.01 10.76
C HIS A 133 -16.34 -0.34 9.54
N ARG A 134 -17.50 0.30 9.39
CA ARG A 134 -18.36 0.11 8.20
C ARG A 134 -17.65 0.47 6.90
N ARG A 135 -16.95 1.61 6.84
CA ARG A 135 -16.18 2.02 5.65
C ARG A 135 -15.12 0.98 5.26
N ILE A 136 -14.38 0.46 6.24
CA ILE A 136 -13.39 -0.61 5.99
C ILE A 136 -14.09 -1.86 5.46
N THR A 137 -15.18 -2.30 6.09
CA THR A 137 -15.94 -3.48 5.65
C THR A 137 -16.49 -3.32 4.24
N ASP A 138 -17.07 -2.16 3.92
CA ASP A 138 -17.64 -1.86 2.60
C ASP A 138 -16.55 -1.81 1.53
N GLY A 139 -15.43 -1.13 1.80
CA GLY A 139 -14.26 -1.09 0.91
C GLY A 139 -13.71 -2.50 0.60
N ARG A 140 -13.57 -3.35 1.63
CA ARG A 140 -13.15 -4.75 1.44
C ARG A 140 -14.15 -5.53 0.60
N ARG A 141 -15.45 -5.34 0.84
CA ARG A 141 -16.51 -6.01 0.06
C ARG A 141 -16.48 -5.62 -1.41
N ARG A 142 -16.23 -4.34 -1.71
CA ARG A 142 -16.11 -3.84 -3.09
C ARG A 142 -14.92 -4.45 -3.82
N LEU A 143 -13.76 -4.54 -3.18
CA LEU A 143 -12.60 -5.22 -3.75
C LEU A 143 -12.84 -6.74 -3.89
N ALA A 144 -13.51 -7.37 -2.93
CA ALA A 144 -13.83 -8.80 -3.01
C ALA A 144 -14.82 -9.12 -4.15
N ALA A 145 -15.70 -8.19 -4.52
CA ALA A 145 -16.62 -8.35 -5.65
C ALA A 145 -15.91 -8.42 -7.02
N LEU A 146 -14.63 -8.07 -7.07
CA LEU A 146 -13.80 -8.18 -8.25
C LEU A 146 -13.23 -9.60 -8.47
N ASP A 147 -13.50 -10.56 -7.58
CA ASP A 147 -12.93 -11.92 -7.64
C ASP A 147 -11.39 -11.94 -7.64
N LEU A 148 -10.81 -11.01 -6.88
CA LEU A 148 -9.36 -10.93 -6.63
C LEU A 148 -8.97 -11.84 -5.45
N ARG A 149 -7.66 -11.96 -5.20
CA ARG A 149 -7.16 -12.59 -3.98
C ARG A 149 -7.70 -11.86 -2.73
N PRO A 150 -7.94 -12.57 -1.61
CA PRO A 150 -8.51 -11.95 -0.41
C PRO A 150 -7.69 -10.74 0.07
N VAL A 151 -8.37 -9.62 0.28
CA VAL A 151 -7.77 -8.40 0.83
C VAL A 151 -7.40 -8.61 2.29
N ARG A 152 -6.09 -8.71 2.54
CA ARG A 152 -5.51 -8.97 3.86
C ARG A 152 -4.82 -7.77 4.48
N SER A 153 -4.58 -6.69 3.73
CA SER A 153 -3.92 -5.49 4.22
C SER A 153 -4.82 -4.25 4.10
N VAL A 154 -4.73 -3.35 5.07
CA VAL A 154 -5.47 -2.08 5.10
C VAL A 154 -4.51 -0.92 5.34
N SER A 155 -4.72 0.18 4.62
CA SER A 155 -4.13 1.50 4.84
C SER A 155 -5.22 2.51 5.10
N PHE A 156 -4.90 3.59 5.80
CA PHE A 156 -5.73 4.78 5.78
C PHE A 156 -5.14 5.83 4.86
N HIS A 157 -5.96 6.38 3.96
CA HIS A 157 -5.60 7.48 3.04
C HIS A 157 -5.21 8.73 3.83
N ARG A 158 -5.96 9.01 4.89
CA ARG A 158 -5.71 10.13 5.81
C ARG A 158 -6.05 9.67 7.23
N PRO A 159 -5.10 9.05 7.94
CA PRO A 159 -5.37 8.51 9.26
C PRO A 159 -5.76 9.62 10.23
N ALA A 160 -6.80 9.38 11.03
CA ALA A 160 -7.06 10.21 12.19
C ALA A 160 -5.92 10.05 13.21
N GLY A 161 -5.63 11.10 13.99
CA GLY A 161 -4.55 11.09 15.00
C GLY A 161 -4.60 9.86 15.93
N ARG A 162 -5.81 9.42 16.30
CA ARG A 162 -6.07 8.25 17.16
C ARG A 162 -5.63 6.90 16.58
N VAL A 163 -5.40 6.80 15.27
CA VAL A 163 -4.98 5.57 14.58
C VAL A 163 -3.66 5.71 13.84
N LEU A 164 -2.83 6.72 14.18
CA LEU A 164 -1.50 6.88 13.57
C LEU A 164 -0.57 5.68 13.84
N GLY A 165 -0.73 5.01 14.99
CA GLY A 165 -0.04 3.76 15.30
C GLY A 165 -0.73 2.50 14.73
N GLY A 166 -1.76 2.68 13.92
CA GLY A 166 -2.72 1.64 13.56
C GLY A 166 -3.78 1.42 14.66
N PRO A 167 -4.96 0.89 14.29
CA PRO A 167 -5.95 0.48 15.28
C PRO A 167 -5.47 -0.80 15.99
N ARG A 168 -5.89 -1.00 17.24
CA ARG A 168 -5.51 -2.23 17.99
C ARG A 168 -6.13 -3.48 17.39
N ARG A 169 -7.23 -3.31 16.66
CA ARG A 169 -7.99 -4.39 16.03
C ARG A 169 -8.72 -3.86 14.79
N ILE A 170 -8.64 -4.62 13.71
CA ILE A 170 -9.50 -4.48 12.53
C ILE A 170 -10.26 -5.80 12.42
N ASP A 171 -11.58 -5.79 12.46
CA ASP A 171 -12.32 -7.04 12.38
C ASP A 171 -12.04 -7.78 11.06
N GLY A 172 -11.67 -9.05 11.18
CA GLY A 172 -11.27 -9.91 10.06
C GLY A 172 -9.85 -9.66 9.56
N MET A 173 -8.94 -9.16 10.40
CA MET A 173 -7.49 -9.08 10.19
C MET A 173 -6.73 -9.33 11.50
#